data_AF-A0A292S4Z0-F1
#
_entry.id   AF-A0A292S4Z0-F1
#
_cell.length_a   1.000
_cell.length_b   1.000
_cell.length_c   1.000
_cell.angle_alpha   90.00
_cell.angle_beta   90.00
_cell.angle_gamma   90.00
#
_symmetry.space_group_name_H-M   'P 1'
#
loop_
_entity.id
_entity.type
_entity.pdbx_description
1 polymer ?
#
loop_
_entity_poly.entity_id
_entity_poly.type
_entity_poly.pdbx_seq_one_letter_code
_entity_poly.pdbx_strand_id
1 'polypeptide(L)'
;MFFMKKFLFTLLILTIGVPVLKVFVTVGNHDLLLSREMTADYYMKRTRKILGNYHPSCANYIFKKGNLVFIAMNGVKEVIPGPNGYYKESEIIWLDRQLTKFKNKKVVILQHFPLLDTNSKSAGLYKKEIYFNILNKHNNVIAVVSGHYHNNREEKINNVYHIVTEKFSDNTYYKIISINDEDGFIYTTLVDKSSICAD
;
A
#
# COMPACT_ATOMS: atom_id res chain seq x y z
N MET A 1 14.41 -57.11 -22.39
CA MET A 1 15.51 -56.12 -22.46
C MET A 1 14.89 -54.75 -22.73
N PHE A 2 15.45 -53.70 -22.12
CA PHE A 2 14.98 -52.31 -22.01
C PHE A 2 14.05 -51.95 -20.83
N PHE A 3 14.75 -51.60 -19.76
CA PHE A 3 14.40 -50.68 -18.67
C PHE A 3 13.59 -49.45 -19.11
N MET A 4 12.63 -49.03 -18.28
CA MET A 4 12.66 -47.68 -17.69
C MET A 4 11.70 -47.60 -16.47
N LYS A 5 12.19 -48.06 -15.31
CA LYS A 5 11.87 -47.41 -14.02
C LYS A 5 12.64 -46.09 -14.01
N LYS A 6 11.98 -44.96 -14.24
CA LYS A 6 12.54 -43.63 -13.91
C LYS A 6 11.44 -42.67 -13.46
N PHE A 7 11.52 -42.33 -12.17
CA PHE A 7 11.20 -41.03 -11.61
C PHE A 7 9.74 -40.54 -11.69
N LEU A 8 8.89 -41.08 -10.81
CA LEU A 8 7.65 -40.40 -10.36
C LEU A 8 7.82 -39.82 -8.94
N PHE A 9 9.03 -39.43 -8.54
CA PHE A 9 9.35 -39.08 -7.16
C PHE A 9 10.25 -37.84 -7.05
N THR A 10 9.94 -36.74 -7.75
CA THR A 10 10.67 -35.46 -7.55
C THR A 10 9.91 -34.17 -7.89
N LEU A 11 8.57 -34.19 -7.93
CA LEU A 11 7.79 -32.94 -8.07
C LEU A 11 6.57 -32.88 -7.13
N LEU A 12 6.63 -33.57 -6.00
CA LEU A 12 5.57 -33.53 -4.97
C LEU A 12 6.04 -32.89 -3.65
N ILE A 13 7.31 -32.47 -3.54
CA ILE A 13 7.91 -31.99 -2.28
C ILE A 13 8.16 -30.47 -2.26
N LEU A 14 8.06 -29.76 -3.38
CA LEU A 14 8.33 -28.30 -3.44
C LEU A 14 7.09 -27.39 -3.28
N THR A 15 5.88 -27.95 -3.18
CA THR A 15 4.64 -27.17 -3.05
C THR A 15 3.96 -27.32 -1.69
N ILE A 16 4.67 -27.77 -0.66
CA ILE A 16 4.19 -27.76 0.72
C ILE A 16 4.95 -26.68 1.47
N GLY A 17 4.38 -25.48 1.55
CA GLY A 17 4.74 -24.53 2.61
C GLY A 17 5.33 -23.18 2.19
N VAL A 18 5.53 -22.85 0.91
CA VAL A 18 5.77 -21.44 0.55
C VAL A 18 4.42 -20.71 0.60
N PRO A 19 4.19 -19.80 1.55
CA PRO A 19 2.95 -19.03 1.56
C PRO A 19 2.87 -18.24 0.25
N VAL A 20 1.76 -18.41 -0.48
CA VAL A 20 1.49 -17.58 -1.66
C VAL A 20 1.43 -16.13 -1.20
N LEU A 21 2.44 -15.36 -1.59
CA LEU A 21 2.52 -13.93 -1.27
C LEU A 21 1.36 -13.22 -1.96
N LYS A 22 0.42 -12.69 -1.17
CA LYS A 22 -0.64 -11.84 -1.70
C LYS A 22 -0.09 -10.43 -1.89
N VAL A 23 -0.09 -9.97 -3.14
CA VAL A 23 0.30 -8.62 -3.53
C VAL A 23 -0.96 -7.74 -3.56
N PHE A 24 -0.91 -6.57 -2.93
CA PHE A 24 -1.93 -5.53 -2.96
C PHE A 24 -1.33 -4.25 -3.54
N VAL A 25 -2.07 -3.59 -4.44
CA VAL A 25 -1.57 -2.44 -5.21
C VAL A 25 -2.37 -1.18 -4.89
N THR A 26 -1.68 -0.07 -4.67
CA THR A 26 -2.24 1.29 -4.69
C THR A 26 -1.83 1.99 -5.99
N VAL A 27 -2.60 2.99 -6.40
CA VAL A 27 -2.31 3.79 -7.61
C VAL A 27 -1.61 5.09 -7.24
N GLY A 28 -0.64 5.49 -8.05
CA GLY A 28 0.07 6.76 -7.96
C GLY A 28 -0.18 7.68 -9.15
N ASN A 29 0.39 8.89 -9.07
CA ASN A 29 0.22 9.93 -10.11
C ASN A 29 0.81 9.55 -11.48
N HIS A 30 1.66 8.52 -11.54
CA HIS A 30 2.23 8.00 -12.78
C HIS A 30 1.41 6.86 -13.40
N ASP A 31 0.46 6.28 -12.65
CA ASP A 31 -0.35 5.15 -13.13
C ASP A 31 -1.56 5.59 -13.96
N LEU A 32 -2.15 6.74 -13.65
CA LEU A 32 -3.45 7.14 -14.18
C LEU A 32 -3.35 8.40 -15.03
N LEU A 33 -4.04 8.39 -16.17
CA LEU A 33 -4.13 9.52 -17.09
C LEU A 33 -5.39 9.37 -17.96
N LEU A 34 -6.45 10.14 -17.63
CA LEU A 34 -7.75 10.02 -18.30
C LEU A 34 -7.67 10.30 -19.81
N SER A 35 -6.82 11.25 -20.23
CA SER A 35 -6.61 11.56 -21.65
C SER A 35 -5.99 10.42 -22.47
N ARG A 36 -5.47 9.38 -21.79
CA ARG A 36 -5.01 8.13 -22.41
C ARG A 36 -5.87 6.94 -22.01
N GLU A 37 -7.12 7.20 -21.60
CA GLU A 37 -8.11 6.20 -21.18
C GLU A 37 -7.67 5.33 -19.98
N MET A 38 -6.65 5.78 -19.23
CA MET A 38 -6.10 5.06 -18.09
C MET A 38 -6.76 5.54 -16.79
N THR A 39 -7.99 5.05 -16.56
CA THR A 39 -8.76 5.32 -15.33
C THR A 39 -8.35 4.38 -14.20
N ALA A 40 -8.62 4.77 -12.94
CA ALA A 40 -8.43 3.87 -11.79
C ALA A 40 -9.18 2.54 -11.97
N ASP A 41 -10.42 2.58 -12.47
CA ASP A 41 -11.23 1.38 -12.70
C ASP A 41 -10.62 0.45 -13.74
N TYR A 42 -10.13 1.00 -14.85
CA TYR A 42 -9.47 0.21 -15.88
C TYR A 42 -8.18 -0.43 -15.36
N TYR A 43 -7.34 0.37 -14.69
CA TYR A 43 -6.09 -0.09 -14.09
C TYR A 43 -6.34 -1.24 -13.10
N MET A 44 -7.25 -1.04 -12.14
CA MET A 44 -7.50 -2.00 -11.06
C MET A 44 -8.19 -3.28 -11.55
N LYS A 45 -9.07 -3.20 -12.56
CA LYS A 45 -9.61 -4.40 -13.24
C LYS A 45 -8.51 -5.23 -13.89
N ARG A 46 -7.55 -4.57 -14.55
CA ARG A 46 -6.40 -5.25 -15.18
C ARG A 46 -5.47 -5.85 -14.13
N THR A 47 -5.18 -5.12 -13.05
CA THR A 47 -4.41 -5.62 -11.90
C THR A 47 -5.05 -6.85 -11.28
N ARG A 48 -6.36 -6.85 -11.04
CA ARG A 48 -7.08 -8.04 -10.55
C ARG A 48 -7.00 -9.22 -11.53
N LYS A 49 -7.06 -8.98 -12.84
CA LYS A 49 -6.90 -10.06 -13.84
C LYS A 49 -5.52 -10.73 -13.76
N ILE A 50 -4.48 -9.95 -13.45
CA ILE A 50 -3.09 -10.43 -13.34
C ILE A 50 -2.84 -11.12 -11.99
N LEU A 51 -3.24 -10.48 -10.89
CA LEU A 51 -2.98 -10.96 -9.53
C LEU A 51 -3.98 -12.03 -9.07
N GLY A 52 -5.17 -12.09 -9.67
CA GLY A 52 -6.22 -13.03 -9.34
C GLY A 52 -7.33 -12.41 -8.47
N ASN A 53 -8.39 -13.20 -8.27
CA ASN A 53 -9.65 -12.73 -7.68
C ASN A 53 -9.57 -12.29 -6.21
N TYR A 54 -8.45 -12.54 -5.52
CA TYR A 54 -8.25 -12.03 -4.17
C TYR A 54 -8.02 -10.51 -4.15
N HIS A 55 -7.51 -9.94 -5.25
CA HIS A 55 -7.22 -8.53 -5.35
C HIS A 55 -8.49 -7.74 -5.73
N PRO A 56 -8.81 -6.63 -5.05
CA PRO A 56 -9.95 -5.80 -5.41
C PRO A 56 -9.83 -5.16 -6.79
N SER A 57 -10.96 -4.87 -7.43
CA SER A 57 -11.02 -4.20 -8.73
C SER A 57 -11.27 -2.70 -8.65
N CYS A 58 -11.33 -2.13 -7.44
CA CYS A 58 -11.51 -0.70 -7.19
C CYS A 58 -10.21 -0.13 -6.58
N ALA A 59 -9.90 1.14 -6.81
CA ALA A 59 -8.68 1.77 -6.28
C ALA A 59 -8.76 2.10 -4.78
N ASN A 60 -9.96 2.36 -4.25
CA ASN A 60 -10.20 2.32 -2.81
C ASN A 60 -10.75 0.96 -2.43
N TYR A 61 -10.12 0.32 -1.45
CA TYR A 61 -10.54 -1.01 -1.02
C TYR A 61 -10.07 -1.33 0.38
N ILE A 62 -10.59 -2.44 0.90
CA ILE A 62 -10.30 -2.91 2.25
C ILE A 62 -9.94 -4.39 2.18
N PHE A 63 -8.91 -4.78 2.91
CA PHE A 63 -8.63 -6.19 3.19
C PHE A 63 -8.27 -6.39 4.65
N LYS A 64 -8.30 -7.64 5.10
CA LYS A 64 -8.07 -8.00 6.51
C LYS A 64 -6.98 -9.05 6.61
N LYS A 65 -6.18 -8.98 7.66
CA LYS A 65 -5.22 -10.03 8.02
C LYS A 65 -5.12 -10.07 9.55
N GLY A 66 -5.47 -11.20 10.15
CA GLY A 66 -5.58 -11.31 11.61
C GLY A 66 -6.51 -10.24 12.19
N ASN A 67 -6.03 -9.52 13.22
CA ASN A 67 -6.76 -8.41 13.84
C ASN A 67 -6.59 -7.04 13.14
N LEU A 68 -5.86 -7.00 12.03
CA LEU A 68 -5.60 -5.79 11.25
C LEU A 68 -6.62 -5.60 10.13
N VAL A 69 -7.01 -4.35 9.92
CA VAL A 69 -7.74 -3.89 8.74
C VAL A 69 -6.83 -2.97 7.94
N PHE A 70 -6.69 -3.25 6.66
CA PHE A 70 -5.95 -2.41 5.73
C PHE A 70 -6.92 -1.65 4.84
N ILE A 71 -6.74 -0.35 4.71
CA ILE A 71 -7.55 0.53 3.86
C ILE A 71 -6.63 1.15 2.82
N ALA A 72 -6.85 0.83 1.55
CA ALA A 72 -6.19 1.46 0.43
C ALA A 72 -6.96 2.71 -0.01
N MET A 73 -6.26 3.83 -0.18
CA MET A 73 -6.82 5.13 -0.57
C MET A 73 -6.20 5.64 -1.88
N ASN A 74 -7.04 6.17 -2.78
CA ASN A 74 -6.66 6.78 -4.05
C ASN A 74 -6.78 8.31 -3.97
N GLY A 75 -5.65 9.00 -4.02
CA GLY A 75 -5.57 10.46 -4.06
C GLY A 75 -5.20 11.03 -5.43
N VAL A 76 -5.25 10.22 -6.50
CA VAL A 76 -4.79 10.63 -7.83
C VAL A 76 -5.84 11.51 -8.52
N LYS A 77 -5.38 12.58 -9.17
CA LYS A 77 -6.22 13.47 -9.96
C LYS A 77 -6.23 13.02 -11.43
N GLU A 78 -7.18 12.19 -11.82
CA GLU A 78 -7.23 11.64 -13.19
C GLU A 78 -7.53 12.69 -14.28
N VAL A 79 -8.35 13.71 -13.95
CA VAL A 79 -8.82 14.72 -14.92
C VAL A 79 -7.80 15.84 -15.11
N ILE A 80 -7.24 16.35 -14.00
CA ILE A 80 -6.19 17.39 -14.01
C ILE A 80 -4.94 16.77 -13.39
N PRO A 81 -4.20 15.95 -14.17
CA PRO A 81 -3.04 15.25 -13.68
C PRO A 81 -1.99 16.23 -13.18
N GLY A 82 -1.29 15.84 -12.13
CA GLY A 82 -0.22 16.63 -11.55
C GLY A 82 0.54 15.79 -10.52
N PRO A 83 1.73 16.25 -10.12
CA PRO A 83 2.55 15.54 -9.14
C PRO A 83 1.94 15.57 -7.73
N ASN A 84 1.02 16.50 -7.45
CA ASN A 84 0.33 16.59 -6.18
C ASN A 84 -0.83 15.60 -6.05
N GLY A 85 -1.03 15.11 -4.83
CA GLY A 85 -2.22 14.35 -4.45
C GLY A 85 -3.41 15.25 -4.10
N TYR A 86 -4.60 14.70 -4.19
CA TYR A 86 -5.83 15.29 -3.64
C TYR A 86 -6.87 14.20 -3.35
N TYR A 87 -7.28 14.07 -2.10
CA TYR A 87 -8.42 13.24 -1.73
C TYR A 87 -9.70 14.07 -1.81
N LYS A 88 -10.61 13.67 -2.69
CA LYS A 88 -11.92 14.33 -2.81
C LYS A 88 -12.70 14.15 -1.51
N GLU A 89 -13.66 15.03 -1.27
CA GLU A 89 -14.51 14.96 -0.08
C GLU A 89 -15.23 13.61 0.04
N SER A 90 -15.67 13.01 -1.08
CA SER A 90 -16.24 11.65 -1.09
C SER A 90 -15.29 10.59 -0.55
N GLU A 91 -13.98 10.72 -0.83
CA GLU A 91 -12.95 9.80 -0.34
C GLU A 91 -12.72 9.96 1.16
N ILE A 92 -12.69 11.21 1.63
CA ILE A 92 -12.57 11.52 3.05
C ILE A 92 -13.79 11.03 3.84
N ILE A 93 -15.00 11.24 3.33
CA ILE A 93 -16.26 10.73 3.92
C ILE A 93 -16.25 9.19 3.92
N TRP A 94 -15.79 8.58 2.84
CA TRP A 94 -15.69 7.13 2.76
C TRP A 94 -14.72 6.58 3.82
N LEU A 95 -13.55 7.20 3.98
CA LEU A 95 -12.57 6.85 5.00
C LEU A 95 -13.17 6.99 6.42
N ASP A 96 -13.79 8.12 6.74
CA ASP A 96 -14.44 8.36 8.04
C ASP A 96 -15.46 7.25 8.39
N ARG A 97 -16.26 6.82 7.40
CA ARG A 97 -17.21 5.72 7.54
C ARG A 97 -16.52 4.38 7.78
N GLN A 98 -15.41 4.09 7.08
CA GLN A 98 -14.67 2.85 7.29
C GLN A 98 -14.00 2.82 8.67
N LEU A 99 -13.38 3.92 9.09
CA LEU A 99 -12.75 4.01 10.40
C LEU A 99 -13.78 3.85 11.52
N THR A 100 -14.96 4.47 11.38
CA THR A 100 -16.10 4.25 12.29
C THR A 100 -16.55 2.79 12.33
N LYS A 101 -16.70 2.16 11.16
CA LYS A 101 -17.10 0.75 11.03
C LYS A 101 -16.11 -0.20 11.72
N PHE A 102 -14.82 0.13 11.65
CA PHE A 102 -13.73 -0.68 12.21
C PHE A 102 -13.18 -0.11 13.52
N LYS A 103 -13.96 0.66 14.29
CA LYS A 103 -13.53 1.33 15.53
C LYS A 103 -12.84 0.41 16.56
N ASN A 104 -13.16 -0.89 16.56
CA ASN A 104 -12.61 -1.90 17.46
C ASN A 104 -11.47 -2.74 16.83
N LYS A 105 -10.94 -2.33 15.68
CA LYS A 105 -9.85 -3.01 14.96
C LYS A 105 -8.74 -2.02 14.67
N LYS A 106 -7.50 -2.48 14.66
CA LYS A 106 -6.38 -1.63 14.27
C LYS A 106 -6.35 -1.46 12.77
N VAL A 107 -6.21 -0.22 12.32
CA VAL A 107 -6.28 0.16 10.92
C VAL A 107 -4.91 0.64 10.44
N VAL A 108 -4.48 0.11 9.31
CA VAL A 108 -3.34 0.59 8.53
C VAL A 108 -3.87 1.16 7.22
N ILE A 109 -3.54 2.42 6.95
CA ILE A 109 -3.90 3.07 5.69
C ILE A 109 -2.73 2.93 4.72
N LEU A 110 -3.03 2.52 3.49
CA LEU A 110 -2.07 2.38 2.39
C LEU A 110 -2.44 3.40 1.31
N GLN A 111 -1.50 4.24 0.89
CA GLN A 111 -1.77 5.25 -0.12
C GLN A 111 -0.50 5.68 -0.86
N HIS A 112 -0.64 6.34 -2.00
CA HIS A 112 0.55 6.85 -2.71
C HIS A 112 1.09 8.13 -2.06
N PHE A 113 0.23 9.12 -1.86
CA PHE A 113 0.63 10.47 -1.41
C PHE A 113 0.80 10.55 0.11
N PRO A 114 1.98 10.93 0.63
CA PRO A 114 2.19 11.12 2.06
C PRO A 114 1.36 12.27 2.65
N LEU A 115 1.04 12.15 3.93
CA LEU A 115 0.49 13.26 4.74
C LEU A 115 1.59 14.20 5.27
N LEU A 116 2.84 13.71 5.29
CA LEU A 116 4.01 14.48 5.70
C LEU A 116 4.34 15.56 4.66
N ASP A 117 4.96 16.64 5.13
CA ASP A 117 5.44 17.71 4.26
C ASP A 117 6.59 17.26 3.35
N THR A 118 6.73 17.94 2.24
CA THR A 118 7.85 17.81 1.31
C THR A 118 8.44 19.17 0.99
N ASN A 119 9.74 19.20 0.71
CA ASN A 119 10.42 20.41 0.22
C ASN A 119 9.99 20.78 -1.21
N SER A 120 9.34 19.86 -1.93
CA SER A 120 8.80 20.12 -3.26
C SER A 120 7.47 20.88 -3.19
N LYS A 121 7.48 22.12 -3.67
CA LYS A 121 6.27 22.97 -3.74
C LYS A 121 5.15 22.36 -4.60
N SER A 122 5.45 21.44 -5.51
CA SER A 122 4.48 20.86 -6.45
C SER A 122 4.04 19.45 -6.11
N ALA A 123 4.79 18.70 -5.30
CA ALA A 123 4.51 17.28 -5.03
C ALA A 123 3.65 17.03 -3.78
N GLY A 124 3.40 18.06 -2.95
CA GLY A 124 2.66 17.93 -1.70
C GLY A 124 1.20 17.54 -1.87
N LEU A 125 0.58 17.05 -0.79
CA LEU A 125 -0.83 16.73 -0.73
C LEU A 125 -1.68 17.98 -0.50
N TYR A 126 -2.69 18.20 -1.35
CA TYR A 126 -3.65 19.30 -1.18
C TYR A 126 -4.68 18.99 -0.09
N LYS A 127 -5.03 20.01 0.69
CA LYS A 127 -6.02 19.97 1.76
C LYS A 127 -5.79 18.85 2.80
N LYS A 128 -4.52 18.58 3.12
CA LYS A 128 -4.12 17.51 4.04
C LYS A 128 -4.68 17.68 5.46
N GLU A 129 -4.97 18.91 5.87
CA GLU A 129 -5.59 19.25 7.15
C GLU A 129 -6.95 18.57 7.35
N ILE A 130 -7.75 18.44 6.30
CA ILE A 130 -9.03 17.73 6.35
C ILE A 130 -8.79 16.25 6.68
N TYR A 131 -7.74 15.66 6.08
CA TYR A 131 -7.36 14.27 6.34
C TYR A 131 -6.87 14.11 7.78
N PHE A 132 -6.00 15.00 8.27
CA PHE A 132 -5.55 14.97 9.66
C PHE A 132 -6.71 15.09 10.65
N ASN A 133 -7.73 15.90 10.36
CA ASN A 133 -8.92 15.99 11.21
C ASN A 133 -9.68 14.65 11.32
N ILE A 134 -9.76 13.89 10.22
CA ILE A 134 -10.33 12.54 10.25
C ILE A 134 -9.46 11.60 11.08
N LEU A 135 -8.13 11.61 10.90
CA LEU A 135 -7.24 10.78 11.72
C LEU A 135 -7.35 11.10 13.22
N ASN A 136 -7.43 12.38 13.57
CA ASN A 136 -7.55 12.83 14.96
C ASN A 136 -8.90 12.46 15.59
N LYS A 137 -9.95 12.25 14.78
CA LYS A 137 -11.27 11.79 15.23
C LYS A 137 -11.28 10.28 15.55
N HIS A 138 -10.32 9.51 15.02
CA HIS A 138 -10.33 8.04 15.05
C HIS A 138 -9.09 7.45 15.71
N ASN A 139 -9.26 6.89 16.91
CA ASN A 139 -8.15 6.32 17.68
C ASN A 139 -7.67 4.94 17.22
N ASN A 140 -8.28 4.38 16.16
CA ASN A 140 -8.02 3.03 15.70
C ASN A 140 -7.02 2.96 14.53
N VAL A 141 -6.56 4.10 14.00
CA VAL A 141 -5.50 4.15 12.99
C VAL A 141 -4.14 4.08 13.67
N ILE A 142 -3.33 3.07 13.31
CA ILE A 142 -1.99 2.89 13.87
C ILE A 142 -0.88 3.32 12.91
N ALA A 143 -1.15 3.31 11.60
CA ALA A 143 -0.19 3.76 10.60
C ALA A 143 -0.82 4.23 9.29
N VAL A 144 -0.08 5.11 8.61
CA VAL A 144 -0.28 5.51 7.22
C VAL A 144 1.00 5.22 6.46
N VAL A 145 0.97 4.26 5.54
CA VAL A 145 2.11 3.87 4.69
C VAL A 145 1.95 4.52 3.32
N SER A 146 3.01 5.18 2.86
CA SER A 146 3.00 5.97 1.63
C SER A 146 4.32 5.92 0.85
N GLY A 147 4.29 6.39 -0.40
CA GLY A 147 5.44 6.47 -1.29
C GLY A 147 5.68 7.90 -1.75
N HIS A 148 5.78 8.10 -3.07
CA HIS A 148 5.81 9.41 -3.75
C HIS A 148 7.06 10.28 -3.56
N TYR A 149 7.56 10.46 -2.34
CA TYR A 149 8.69 11.36 -2.08
C TYR A 149 10.07 10.76 -2.34
N HIS A 150 10.14 9.46 -2.65
CA HIS A 150 11.39 8.74 -2.94
C HIS A 150 12.43 9.01 -1.84
N ASN A 151 11.98 8.86 -0.59
CA ASN A 151 12.83 8.93 0.57
C ASN A 151 12.31 8.01 1.66
N ASN A 152 13.23 7.47 2.46
CA ASN A 152 12.88 6.79 3.68
C ASN A 152 12.63 7.81 4.80
N ARG A 153 11.37 8.09 5.13
CA ARG A 153 11.00 9.00 6.23
C ARG A 153 9.92 8.38 7.09
N GLU A 154 10.12 8.42 8.40
CA GLU A 154 9.16 7.90 9.36
C GLU A 154 8.93 8.95 10.45
N GLU A 155 7.68 9.22 10.78
CA GLU A 155 7.31 10.22 11.78
C GLU A 155 6.04 9.79 12.50
N LYS A 156 6.03 9.90 13.83
CA LYS A 156 4.83 9.65 14.63
C LYS A 156 4.15 10.98 14.93
N ILE A 157 2.95 11.16 14.38
CA ILE A 157 2.10 12.33 14.65
C ILE A 157 0.90 11.82 15.44
N ASN A 158 0.76 12.31 16.68
CA ASN A 158 -0.20 11.78 17.65
C ASN A 158 -0.02 10.27 17.82
N ASN A 159 -1.09 9.49 17.61
CA ASN A 159 -1.06 8.02 17.73
C ASN A 159 -0.84 7.30 16.38
N VAL A 160 -0.60 8.04 15.29
CA VAL A 160 -0.46 7.48 13.95
C VAL A 160 1.00 7.49 13.51
N TYR A 161 1.50 6.32 13.09
CA TYR A 161 2.83 6.23 12.50
C TYR A 161 2.79 6.48 10.99
N HIS A 162 3.37 7.58 10.54
CA HIS A 162 3.47 7.92 9.12
C HIS A 162 4.79 7.37 8.57
N ILE A 163 4.68 6.43 7.62
CA ILE A 163 5.82 5.74 7.01
C ILE A 163 5.84 6.10 5.53
N VAL A 164 6.86 6.83 5.09
CA VAL A 164 7.17 7.12 3.69
C VAL A 164 8.28 6.19 3.25
N THR A 165 8.03 5.49 2.15
CA THR A 165 8.93 4.48 1.60
C THR A 165 9.83 5.06 0.51
N GLU A 166 11.06 4.56 0.47
CA GLU A 166 11.99 4.80 -0.62
C GLU A 166 11.46 4.17 -1.92
N LYS A 167 11.90 4.71 -3.06
CA LYS A 167 11.54 4.16 -4.37
C LYS A 167 12.14 2.76 -4.57
N PHE A 168 11.36 1.88 -5.19
CA PHE A 168 11.82 0.59 -5.69
C PHE A 168 12.11 0.63 -7.21
N SER A 169 11.94 1.78 -7.89
CA SER A 169 11.98 1.85 -9.35
C SER A 169 13.35 1.51 -9.98
N ASP A 170 14.43 1.64 -9.23
CA ASP A 170 15.78 1.19 -9.61
C ASP A 170 16.15 -0.17 -8.99
N ASN A 171 15.18 -0.88 -8.39
CA ASN A 171 15.34 -2.18 -7.74
C ASN A 171 16.35 -2.17 -6.59
N THR A 172 16.60 -1.00 -5.99
CA THR A 172 17.58 -0.83 -4.90
C THR A 172 16.94 -1.03 -3.54
N TYR A 173 15.84 -0.33 -3.25
CA TYR A 173 15.30 -0.26 -1.90
C TYR A 173 13.90 -0.85 -1.78
N TYR A 174 13.69 -1.66 -0.75
CA TYR A 174 12.34 -2.02 -0.30
C TYR A 174 12.25 -1.95 1.22
N LYS A 175 11.03 -1.76 1.74
CA LYS A 175 10.79 -1.70 3.18
C LYS A 175 10.02 -2.92 3.65
N ILE A 176 10.52 -3.58 4.69
CA ILE A 176 9.78 -4.57 5.47
C ILE A 176 9.09 -3.83 6.61
N ILE A 177 7.77 -4.01 6.74
CA ILE A 177 6.97 -3.46 7.82
C ILE A 177 6.33 -4.64 8.55
N SER A 178 6.81 -4.91 9.75
CA SER A 178 6.29 -5.94 10.64
C SER A 178 5.31 -5.30 11.62
N ILE A 179 4.12 -5.87 11.73
CA ILE A 179 3.05 -5.36 12.60
C ILE A 179 2.59 -6.52 13.48
N ASN A 180 2.68 -6.33 14.80
CA ASN A 180 2.03 -7.22 15.76
C ASN A 180 0.52 -6.93 15.75
N ASP A 181 -0.31 -7.92 15.42
CA ASP A 181 -1.74 -7.71 15.27
C ASP A 181 -2.50 -7.66 16.61
N GLU A 182 -1.89 -8.12 17.71
CA GLU A 182 -2.45 -8.10 19.08
C GLU A 182 -2.28 -6.75 19.79
N ASP A 183 -1.11 -6.12 19.69
CA ASP A 183 -0.81 -4.84 20.36
C ASP A 183 -0.65 -3.66 19.38
N GLY A 184 -0.44 -3.92 18.08
CA GLY A 184 -0.27 -2.90 17.06
C GLY A 184 1.13 -2.32 16.98
N PHE A 185 2.11 -2.93 17.65
CA PHE A 185 3.50 -2.53 17.57
C PHE A 185 4.02 -2.69 16.13
N ILE A 186 4.71 -1.66 15.64
CA ILE A 186 5.22 -1.60 14.27
C ILE A 186 6.74 -1.53 14.32
N TYR A 187 7.38 -2.43 13.59
CA TYR A 187 8.81 -2.43 13.33
C TYR A 187 9.07 -2.31 11.84
N THR A 188 9.99 -1.44 11.45
CA THR A 188 10.31 -1.15 10.05
C THR A 188 11.78 -1.44 9.78
N THR A 189 12.07 -1.93 8.58
CA THR A 189 13.45 -2.14 8.10
C THR A 189 13.51 -1.70 6.65
N LEU A 190 14.37 -0.72 6.36
CA LEU A 190 14.75 -0.41 4.99
C LEU A 190 15.82 -1.42 4.57
N VAL A 191 15.56 -2.14 3.49
CA VAL A 191 16.51 -3.09 2.90
C VAL A 191 17.11 -2.44 1.66
N ASP A 192 18.43 -2.31 1.66
CA ASP A 192 19.22 -1.98 0.48
C ASP A 192 19.65 -3.27 -0.21
N LYS A 193 19.26 -3.47 -1.47
CA LYS A 193 19.63 -4.67 -2.21
C LYS A 193 21.08 -4.66 -2.68
N SER A 194 21.71 -3.49 -2.77
CA SER A 194 23.13 -3.40 -3.13
C SER A 194 24.03 -4.00 -2.04
N SER A 195 23.59 -4.01 -0.78
CA SER A 195 24.34 -4.61 0.32
C SER A 195 24.14 -6.12 0.48
N ILE A 196 23.16 -6.73 -0.22
CA ILE A 196 22.90 -8.18 -0.18
C ILE A 196 23.78 -8.93 -1.18
N CYS A 197 24.22 -8.27 -2.25
CA CYS A 197 25.04 -8.88 -3.32
C CYS A 197 26.55 -8.67 -3.12
N ALA A 198 26.98 -8.17 -1.95
CA ALA A 198 28.38 -7.84 -1.66
C ALA A 198 29.16 -8.98 -0.96
N ASP A 199 28.52 -10.13 -0.73
CA ASP A 199 29.10 -11.33 -0.11
C ASP A 199 29.23 -12.50 -1.11
#